data_AF-A0A841RK47-F1
#
_entry.id   AF-A0A841RK47-F1
#
_cell.length_a   1.000
_cell.length_b   1.000
_cell.length_c   1.000
_cell.angle_alpha   90.00
_cell.angle_beta   90.00
_cell.angle_gamma   90.00
#
_symmetry.space_group_name_H-M   'P 1'
#
loop_
_entity.id
_entity.type
_entity.pdbx_description
1 polymer ?
#
loop_
_entity_poly.entity_id
_entity_poly.type
_entity_poly.pdbx_seq_one_letter_code
_entity_poly.pdbx_strand_id
1 'polypeptide(L)' 'MSIKKTYLDPYLDMFNGEILSYRLSKKPNAKAVLDGLNEVIKKGKDAQFCTSI' A
#
# COMPACT_ATOMS: atom_id res chain seq x y z
N MET A 1 -12.78 22.15 -16.42
CA MET A 1 -12.25 21.44 -15.23
C MET A 1 -11.26 20.39 -15.74
N SER A 2 -9.97 20.53 -15.45
CA SER A 2 -8.94 19.62 -16.01
C SER A 2 -8.72 18.43 -15.07
N ILE A 3 -8.95 17.21 -15.56
CA ILE A 3 -8.78 15.98 -14.78
C ILE A 3 -7.27 15.73 -14.60
N LYS A 4 -6.79 15.84 -13.36
CA LYS A 4 -5.38 15.56 -13.04
C LYS A 4 -5.20 14.06 -12.79
N LYS A 5 -4.29 13.44 -13.56
CA LYS A 5 -3.90 12.04 -13.34
C LYS A 5 -3.21 11.91 -11.99
N THR A 6 -3.63 10.91 -11.22
CA THR A 6 -3.07 10.55 -9.92
C THR A 6 -2.68 9.07 -9.98
N TYR A 7 -1.55 8.73 -9.39
CA TYR A 7 -1.03 7.38 -9.29
C TYR A 7 -1.54 6.77 -8.00
N LEU A 8 -2.02 5.53 -8.09
CA LEU A 8 -2.48 4.72 -6.98
C LEU A 8 -1.49 3.56 -6.80
N ASP A 9 -0.95 3.44 -5.59
CA ASP A 9 -0.04 2.37 -5.19
C ASP A 9 -0.77 1.50 -4.13
N PRO A 10 -1.53 0.46 -4.54
CA PRO A 10 -2.25 -0.41 -3.60
C PRO A 10 -1.39 -1.60 -3.16
N TYR A 11 -1.47 -1.94 -1.88
CA TYR A 11 -0.91 -3.14 -1.27
C TYR A 11 -2.04 -4.14 -1.01
N LEU A 12 -1.95 -5.30 -1.63
CA LEU A 12 -3.02 -6.30 -1.64
C LEU A 12 -2.64 -7.51 -0.78
N ASP A 13 -3.63 -8.08 -0.11
CA ASP A 13 -3.58 -9.45 0.36
C ASP A 13 -3.77 -10.39 -0.84
N MET A 14 -2.80 -11.27 -1.05
CA MET A 14 -2.78 -12.19 -2.19
C MET A 14 -3.80 -13.33 -2.05
N PHE A 15 -4.36 -13.56 -0.87
CA PHE A 15 -5.31 -14.66 -0.65
C PHE A 15 -6.74 -14.29 -1.07
N ASN A 16 -7.19 -13.08 -0.72
CA ASN A 16 -8.58 -12.64 -0.94
C ASN A 16 -8.70 -11.36 -1.79
N GLY A 17 -7.58 -10.71 -2.16
CA GLY A 17 -7.57 -9.47 -2.94
C GLY A 17 -7.95 -8.23 -2.14
N GLU A 18 -7.98 -8.30 -0.80
CA GLU A 18 -8.25 -7.16 0.07
C GLU A 18 -7.12 -6.13 0.00
N ILE A 19 -7.46 -4.83 0.01
CA ILE A 19 -6.47 -3.75 0.06
C ILE A 19 -6.05 -3.50 1.51
N LEU A 20 -4.82 -3.88 1.84
CA LEU A 20 -4.22 -3.72 3.17
C LEU A 20 -3.77 -2.27 3.45
N SER A 21 -3.23 -1.61 2.43
CA SER A 21 -2.85 -0.19 2.43
C SER A 21 -2.88 0.34 1.00
N TYR A 22 -3.04 1.65 0.84
CA TYR A 22 -2.92 2.30 -0.46
C TYR A 22 -2.38 3.71 -0.29
N ARG A 23 -1.70 4.20 -1.33
CA ARG A 23 -1.30 5.61 -1.38
C ARG A 23 -1.64 6.25 -2.71
N LEU A 24 -2.10 7.50 -2.64
CA LEU A 24 -2.32 8.35 -3.80
C LEU A 24 -1.17 9.34 -3.94
N SER A 25 -0.63 9.48 -5.14
CA SER A 25 0.47 10.39 -5.45
C SER A 25 0.27 11.09 -6.79
N LYS A 26 0.66 12.36 -6.91
CA LYS A 26 0.53 13.11 -8.17
C LYS A 26 1.52 12.65 -9.24
N LYS A 27 2.56 11.93 -8.83
CA LYS A 27 3.65 11.40 -9.66
C LYS A 27 4.17 10.12 -9.01
N PRO A 28 4.69 9.15 -9.78
CA PRO A 28 5.31 7.96 -9.22
C PRO A 28 6.44 8.38 -8.26
N ASN A 29 6.41 7.83 -7.05
CA ASN A 29 7.33 8.21 -5.99
C ASN A 29 7.72 6.99 -5.16
N ALA A 30 9.02 6.69 -5.06
CA ALA A 30 9.50 5.59 -4.24
C ALA A 30 9.12 5.74 -2.75
N LYS A 31 9.07 6.98 -2.25
CA LYS A 31 8.60 7.25 -0.88
C LYS A 31 7.12 6.88 -0.72
N ALA A 32 6.32 6.99 -1.79
CA ALA A 32 4.93 6.58 -1.77
C ALA A 32 4.75 5.09 -1.51
N VAL A 33 5.51 4.30 -2.26
CA VAL A 33 5.60 2.86 -2.12
C VAL A 33 6.12 2.49 -0.72
N LEU A 34 7.32 2.93 -0.35
CA LEU A 34 7.96 2.52 0.90
C LEU A 34 7.13 2.81 2.15
N ASP A 35 6.45 3.95 2.20
CA ASP A 35 5.62 4.29 3.34
C ASP A 35 4.36 3.40 3.42
N GLY A 36 3.74 3.06 2.28
CA GLY A 36 2.61 2.11 2.24
C GLY A 36 3.04 0.71 2.67
N LEU A 37 4.22 0.26 2.25
CA LEU A 37 4.81 -1.00 2.71
C LEU A 37 5.05 -0.99 4.23
N ASN A 38 5.59 0.11 4.78
CA ASN A 38 5.80 0.25 6.22
C ASN A 38 4.50 0.17 7.02
N GLU A 39 3.39 0.69 6.50
CA GLU A 39 2.06 0.54 7.13
C GLU A 39 1.61 -0.92 7.15
N VAL A 40 1.79 -1.64 6.04
CA VAL A 40 1.46 -3.07 5.96
C VAL A 40 2.30 -3.88 6.95
N ILE A 41 3.61 -3.63 7.01
CA ILE A 41 4.51 -4.30 7.97
C ILE A 41 4.10 -4.01 9.42
N LYS A 42 3.72 -2.77 9.73
CA LYS A 42 3.22 -2.43 11.07
C LYS A 42 1.93 -3.17 11.41
N LYS A 43 0.94 -3.19 10.51
CA LYS A 43 -0.29 -3.97 10.69
C LYS A 43 -0.02 -5.46 10.82
N GLY A 44 0.93 -5.99 10.06
CA GLY A 44 1.34 -7.39 10.11
C GLY A 44 1.97 -7.78 11.44
N LYS A 45 2.70 -6.88 12.11
CA LYS A 45 3.28 -7.15 13.45
C LYS A 45 2.23 -7.41 14.53
N ASP A 46 1.04 -6.83 14.40
CA ASP A 46 -0.09 -7.08 15.29
C ASP A 46 -0.92 -8.31 14.87
N ALA A 47 -0.60 -8.93 13.72
CA ALA A 47 -1.31 -10.12 13.24
C ALA A 47 -0.82 -11.38 13.97
N GLN A 48 -1.77 -12.27 14.27
CA GLN A 48 -1.49 -13.55 14.94
C GLN A 48 -0.55 -14.46 14.13
N PHE A 49 -0.54 -14.30 12.81
CA PHE A 49 0.31 -15.03 11.88
C PHE A 49 1.07 -14.03 11.01
N CYS A 50 2.37 -13.88 11.25
CA CYS A 50 3.25 -13.08 10.42
C CYS A 50 3.87 -13.96 9.33
N THR A 51 3.51 -13.75 8.07
CA THR A 51 4.31 -14.26 6.95
C THR A 51 5.43 -13.26 6.69
N SER A 52 6.69 -13.70 6.70
CA SER A 52 7.82 -12.88 6.27
C SER A 52 7.58 -12.48 4.81
N ILE A 53 7.31 -11.19 4.57
CA ILE A 53 7.10 -10.60 3.25
C ILE A 53 8.43 -10.49 2.50
#